data_AF-A0A2V7B2Q3-F1
#
_entry.id   AF-A0A2V7B2Q3-F1
#
_cell.length_a   1.000
_cell.length_b   1.000
_cell.length_c   1.000
_cell.angle_alpha   90.00
_cell.angle_beta   90.00
_cell.angle_gamma   90.00
#
_symmetry.space_group_name_H-M   'P 1'
#
loop_
_entity.id
_entity.type
_entity.pdbx_description
1 polymer ?
#
loop_
_entity_poly.entity_id
_entity_poly.type
_entity_poly.pdbx_seq_one_letter_code
_entity_poly.pdbx_strand_id
1 'polypeptide(L)'
;MRRHGSFPDLAIAVAVVSGAAGMVGVYLDTAWHRTVGRDSFFILPHVFIYCGGLGVLGAALGSVTHATLGRAADFGGPILRLWRLQLPLGFAVTALGISVITAAAPVDAWWHDTFGKDVLIWSPPHLQLHLGAGIAAIGLLFAVAAQRGRGALAGAWLWRGAMLAVLVDLVHRGHFILAHYTMLDHARTPDLYPFLVALLVPVVLVAAARAVGPWAPTLACLLFLGVTWLIDVMLRAIEFERYTLTPILALPAAVLSLVFWGAERSRDGRGRARAWLAAVAGVGFVLAFVTIETAWMRWVVGRPWPTERVLAALPRVLVTGALSAWVGWVLGGFLHGVGSPGGVVTEFGGGGRARAAATAAVLLAVVGLAASYQPQRYGPSMTVDELGLVPLSTFPYQEAIFWNALLAEGWPSAPRIEARSEGIIDGLPMPVGPAWCAPTAAALTTALAGTRFGMEVNGTSVDLAPYPLVRLRLRDGAQCAWLGVASAFQRASQNRFVYSIERRAPGRELTTRVVLLVTFKDP
;
A
#
# COMPACT_ATOMS: atom_id res chain seq x y z
N MET A 1 21.70 16.60 -35.72
CA MET A 1 21.12 15.24 -35.79
C MET A 1 19.90 15.19 -34.87
N ARG A 2 18.71 14.93 -35.41
CA ARG A 2 17.49 14.79 -34.61
C ARG A 2 17.66 13.57 -33.69
N ARG A 3 17.59 13.78 -32.37
CA ARG A 3 17.65 12.72 -31.35
C ARG A 3 16.35 11.92 -31.43
N HIS A 4 16.23 10.98 -32.36
CA HIS A 4 15.13 10.02 -32.36
C HIS A 4 15.26 9.16 -31.10
N GLY A 5 14.14 8.95 -30.38
CA GLY A 5 14.11 8.14 -29.16
C GLY A 5 14.60 6.72 -29.44
N SER A 6 15.55 6.23 -28.64
CA SER A 6 16.01 4.85 -28.74
C SER A 6 14.96 3.91 -28.14
N PHE A 7 14.96 2.63 -28.54
CA PHE A 7 14.02 1.65 -27.97
C PHE A 7 14.05 1.62 -26.42
N PRO A 8 15.21 1.65 -25.74
CA PRO A 8 15.25 1.74 -24.29
C PRO A 8 14.57 3.00 -23.72
N ASP A 9 14.69 4.15 -24.39
CA ASP A 9 14.04 5.39 -23.95
C ASP A 9 12.52 5.26 -24.02
N LEU A 10 12.00 4.65 -25.10
CA LEU A 10 10.57 4.35 -25.25
C LEU A 10 10.09 3.36 -24.19
N ALA A 11 10.83 2.27 -23.96
CA ALA A 11 10.48 1.27 -22.95
C ALA A 11 10.45 1.88 -21.54
N ILE A 12 11.41 2.75 -21.21
CA ILE A 12 11.40 3.52 -19.96
C ILE A 12 10.16 4.40 -19.87
N ALA A 13 9.85 5.17 -20.92
CA ALA A 13 8.70 6.06 -20.93
C ALA A 13 7.38 5.30 -20.74
N VAL A 14 7.21 4.17 -21.45
CA VAL A 14 6.05 3.29 -21.28
C VAL A 14 5.97 2.77 -19.85
N ALA A 15 7.06 2.24 -19.30
CA ALA A 15 7.07 1.72 -17.93
C ALA A 15 6.74 2.79 -16.88
N VAL A 16 7.25 4.01 -17.02
CA VAL A 16 6.95 5.13 -16.11
C VAL A 16 5.48 5.54 -16.20
N VAL A 17 4.95 5.72 -17.42
CA VAL A 17 3.55 6.12 -17.63
C VAL A 17 2.59 5.02 -17.16
N SER A 18 2.87 3.77 -17.50
CA SER A 18 2.07 2.63 -17.06
C SER A 18 2.13 2.42 -15.54
N GLY A 19 3.32 2.58 -14.92
CA GLY A 19 3.46 2.53 -13.46
C GLY A 19 2.65 3.63 -12.76
N ALA A 20 2.68 4.86 -13.29
CA ALA A 20 1.89 5.97 -12.78
C ALA A 20 0.38 5.75 -12.95
N ALA A 21 -0.07 5.23 -14.10
CA ALA A 21 -1.46 4.85 -14.32
C ALA A 21 -1.91 3.76 -13.33
N GLY A 22 -1.08 2.74 -13.12
CA GLY A 22 -1.35 1.72 -12.10
C GLY A 22 -1.49 2.32 -10.70
N MET A 23 -0.63 3.27 -10.34
CA MET A 23 -0.72 3.97 -9.05
C MET A 23 -2.01 4.80 -8.91
N VAL A 24 -2.43 5.52 -9.96
CA VAL A 24 -3.73 6.21 -9.97
C VAL A 24 -4.87 5.21 -9.78
N GLY A 25 -4.79 4.05 -10.45
CA GLY A 25 -5.72 2.94 -10.25
C GLY A 25 -5.80 2.52 -8.80
N VAL A 26 -4.66 2.27 -8.14
CA VAL A 26 -4.56 1.91 -6.72
C VAL A 26 -5.23 2.96 -5.81
N TYR A 27 -4.98 4.26 -6.03
CA TYR A 27 -5.63 5.29 -5.22
C TYR A 27 -7.14 5.34 -5.44
N LEU A 28 -7.57 5.22 -6.70
CA LEU A 28 -8.99 5.20 -7.04
C LEU A 28 -9.68 3.95 -6.48
N ASP A 29 -8.98 2.83 -6.42
CA ASP A 29 -9.48 1.53 -5.96
C ASP A 29 -9.91 1.57 -4.49
N THR A 30 -9.03 2.03 -3.60
CA THR A 30 -9.40 2.15 -2.18
C THR A 30 -10.55 3.14 -1.96
N ALA A 31 -10.54 4.27 -2.68
CA ALA A 31 -11.65 5.22 -2.62
C ALA A 31 -12.96 4.58 -3.15
N TRP A 32 -12.86 3.76 -4.21
CA TRP A 32 -13.99 3.06 -4.80
C TRP A 32 -14.62 2.07 -3.83
N HIS A 33 -13.84 1.22 -3.18
CA HIS A 33 -14.37 0.26 -2.22
C HIS A 33 -15.03 0.95 -1.02
N ARG A 34 -14.45 2.04 -0.51
CA ARG A 34 -15.03 2.79 0.61
C ARG A 34 -16.31 3.55 0.23
N THR A 35 -16.44 3.96 -1.02
CA THR A 35 -17.59 4.75 -1.48
C THR A 35 -18.71 3.90 -2.08
N VAL A 36 -18.37 2.99 -3.00
CA VAL A 36 -19.30 2.22 -3.84
C VAL A 36 -19.50 0.80 -3.29
N GLY A 37 -18.45 0.19 -2.74
CA GLY A 37 -18.47 -1.17 -2.21
C GLY A 37 -18.30 -2.27 -3.25
N ARG A 38 -19.18 -2.39 -4.26
CA ARG A 38 -19.23 -3.58 -5.15
C ARG A 38 -17.94 -3.86 -5.95
N ASP A 39 -17.55 -5.13 -5.98
CA ASP A 39 -16.46 -5.64 -6.82
C ASP A 39 -17.02 -6.27 -8.09
N SER A 40 -16.69 -5.72 -9.26
CA SER A 40 -16.60 -6.53 -10.47
C SER A 40 -15.13 -6.62 -10.86
N PHE A 41 -14.74 -7.70 -11.53
CA PHE A 41 -13.34 -7.90 -11.89
C PHE A 41 -12.78 -6.75 -12.76
N PHE A 42 -13.63 -6.05 -13.51
CA PHE A 42 -13.28 -5.01 -14.47
C PHE A 42 -13.76 -3.60 -14.09
N ILE A 43 -13.89 -3.29 -12.78
CA ILE A 43 -14.11 -1.90 -12.38
C ILE A 43 -12.96 -1.00 -12.88
N LEU A 44 -13.26 0.28 -13.11
CA LEU A 44 -12.28 1.24 -13.66
C LEU A 44 -10.94 1.25 -12.91
N PRO A 45 -10.89 1.24 -11.56
CA PRO A 45 -9.63 1.16 -10.83
C PRO A 45 -8.79 -0.07 -11.20
N HIS A 46 -9.39 -1.26 -11.23
CA HIS A 46 -8.73 -2.50 -11.62
C HIS A 46 -8.17 -2.44 -13.05
N VAL A 47 -8.91 -1.86 -13.99
CA VAL A 47 -8.43 -1.69 -15.37
C VAL A 47 -7.15 -0.84 -15.40
N PHE A 48 -7.09 0.25 -14.64
CA PHE A 48 -5.87 1.05 -14.51
C PHE A 48 -4.70 0.25 -13.92
N ILE A 49 -4.96 -0.55 -12.86
CA ILE A 49 -3.96 -1.41 -12.23
C ILE A 49 -3.44 -2.47 -13.21
N TYR A 50 -4.34 -3.18 -13.91
CA TYR A 50 -3.98 -4.23 -14.87
C TYR A 50 -3.22 -3.67 -16.05
N CYS A 51 -3.72 -2.62 -16.69
CA CYS A 51 -3.04 -1.97 -17.82
C CYS A 51 -1.69 -1.39 -17.39
N GLY A 52 -1.60 -0.84 -16.18
CA GLY A 52 -0.35 -0.37 -15.61
C GLY A 52 0.67 -1.49 -15.45
N GLY A 53 0.30 -2.60 -14.81
CA GLY A 53 1.15 -3.77 -14.63
C GLY A 53 1.57 -4.41 -15.96
N LEU A 54 0.63 -4.61 -16.89
CA LEU A 54 0.89 -5.17 -18.21
C LEU A 54 1.79 -4.26 -19.05
N GLY A 55 1.64 -2.94 -18.97
CA GLY A 55 2.51 -2.00 -19.67
C GLY A 55 3.95 -2.02 -19.16
N VAL A 56 4.14 -2.08 -17.83
CA VAL A 56 5.48 -2.25 -17.23
C VAL A 56 6.11 -3.58 -17.63
N LEU A 57 5.34 -4.68 -17.60
CA LEU A 57 5.82 -5.99 -18.02
C LEU A 57 6.18 -6.01 -19.52
N GLY A 58 5.32 -5.45 -20.36
CA GLY A 58 5.54 -5.35 -21.80
C GLY A 58 6.80 -4.57 -22.15
N ALA A 59 7.06 -3.44 -21.46
CA ALA A 59 8.30 -2.69 -21.61
C ALA A 59 9.54 -3.50 -21.20
N ALA A 60 9.44 -4.26 -20.11
CA ALA A 60 10.53 -5.09 -19.61
C ALA A 60 10.84 -6.29 -20.54
N LEU A 61 9.82 -7.07 -20.91
CA LEU A 61 9.96 -8.21 -21.82
C LEU A 61 10.34 -7.77 -23.24
N GLY A 62 9.81 -6.64 -23.71
CA GLY A 62 10.22 -6.02 -24.96
C GLY A 62 11.69 -5.65 -24.96
N SER A 63 12.21 -5.14 -23.84
CA SER A 63 13.64 -4.82 -23.68
C SER A 63 14.53 -6.05 -23.66
N VAL A 64 14.11 -7.12 -22.99
CA VAL A 64 14.78 -8.44 -23.04
C VAL A 64 14.80 -8.98 -24.47
N THR A 65 13.68 -8.90 -25.18
CA THR A 65 13.54 -9.37 -26.56
C THR A 65 14.46 -8.58 -27.48
N HIS A 66 14.42 -7.24 -27.41
CA HIS A 66 15.27 -6.33 -28.20
C HIS A 66 16.76 -6.62 -27.97
N ALA A 67 17.17 -6.75 -26.71
CA ALA A 67 18.55 -7.11 -26.35
C ALA A 67 18.96 -8.47 -26.93
N THR A 68 18.08 -9.48 -26.81
CA THR A 68 18.31 -10.84 -27.29
C THR A 68 18.45 -10.91 -28.82
N LEU A 69 17.73 -10.04 -29.54
CA LEU A 69 17.82 -9.90 -31.01
C LEU A 69 19.08 -9.13 -31.48
N GLY A 70 20.14 -9.10 -30.67
CA GLY A 70 21.43 -8.51 -31.02
C GLY A 70 21.56 -7.02 -30.77
N ARG A 71 20.59 -6.39 -30.07
CA ARG A 71 20.59 -4.95 -29.75
C ARG A 71 20.94 -4.64 -28.30
N ALA A 72 21.62 -5.54 -27.60
CA ALA A 72 21.99 -5.32 -26.20
C ALA A 72 22.90 -4.10 -25.98
N ALA A 73 23.68 -3.70 -26.99
CA ALA A 73 24.52 -2.50 -26.94
C ALA A 73 23.70 -1.19 -26.84
N ASP A 74 22.40 -1.21 -27.13
CA ASP A 74 21.52 -0.04 -26.97
C ASP A 74 21.31 0.30 -25.49
N PHE A 75 21.45 -0.69 -24.60
CA PHE A 75 21.32 -0.54 -23.15
C PHE A 75 22.70 -0.27 -22.52
N GLY A 76 22.85 0.82 -21.77
CA GLY A 76 24.15 1.25 -21.23
C GLY A 76 24.64 0.52 -19.97
N GLY A 77 23.85 -0.38 -19.40
CA GLY A 77 24.12 -1.05 -18.12
C GLY A 77 24.52 -2.52 -18.27
N PRO A 78 24.68 -3.25 -17.16
CA PRO A 78 25.00 -4.68 -17.18
C PRO A 78 23.94 -5.49 -17.94
N ILE A 79 24.41 -6.42 -18.77
CA ILE A 79 23.58 -7.41 -19.47
C ILE A 79 23.85 -8.77 -18.85
N LEU A 80 22.84 -9.32 -18.17
CA LEU A 80 22.89 -10.70 -17.69
C LEU A 80 22.61 -11.65 -18.86
N ARG A 81 23.23 -12.83 -18.86
CA ARG A 81 22.98 -13.86 -19.86
C ARG A 81 22.33 -15.06 -19.19
N LEU A 82 21.15 -15.44 -19.67
CA LEU A 82 20.47 -16.65 -19.26
C LEU A 82 20.20 -17.49 -20.51
N TRP A 83 21.04 -18.50 -20.73
CA TRP A 83 21.03 -19.31 -21.93
C TRP A 83 21.16 -18.44 -23.20
N ARG A 84 20.14 -18.40 -24.07
CA ARG A 84 20.12 -17.56 -25.27
C ARG A 84 19.61 -16.14 -25.00
N LEU A 85 19.04 -15.86 -23.83
CA LEU A 85 18.47 -14.57 -23.50
C LEU A 85 19.54 -13.58 -23.04
N GLN A 86 19.44 -12.35 -23.54
CA GLN A 86 20.19 -11.21 -23.07
C GLN A 86 19.26 -10.32 -22.24
N LEU A 87 19.59 -10.15 -20.97
CA LEU A 87 18.73 -9.57 -19.95
C LEU A 87 19.36 -8.27 -19.44
N PRO A 88 18.97 -7.09 -19.97
CA PRO A 88 19.40 -5.81 -19.39
C PRO A 88 18.97 -5.76 -17.92
N LEU A 89 19.93 -5.59 -17.01
CA LEU A 89 19.73 -5.79 -15.57
C LEU A 89 18.49 -5.07 -15.03
N GLY A 90 18.34 -3.77 -15.36
CA GLY A 90 17.20 -2.97 -14.88
C GLY A 90 15.86 -3.57 -15.29
N PHE A 91 15.68 -3.90 -16.57
CA PHE A 91 14.45 -4.50 -17.08
C PHE A 91 14.23 -5.93 -16.60
N ALA A 92 15.30 -6.70 -16.40
CA ALA A 92 15.20 -8.05 -15.84
C ALA A 92 14.67 -8.02 -14.39
N VAL A 93 15.18 -7.10 -13.57
CA VAL A 93 14.69 -6.86 -12.20
C VAL A 93 13.26 -6.30 -12.24
N THR A 94 12.93 -5.44 -13.20
CA THR A 94 11.56 -4.96 -13.41
C THR A 94 10.58 -6.10 -13.70
N ALA A 95 10.93 -7.00 -14.63
CA ALA A 95 10.13 -8.18 -14.95
C ALA A 95 9.98 -9.14 -13.75
N LEU A 96 11.05 -9.33 -12.97
CA LEU A 96 11.00 -10.12 -11.73
C LEU A 96 10.01 -9.52 -10.74
N GLY A 97 10.03 -8.20 -10.53
CA GLY A 97 9.08 -7.52 -9.65
C GLY A 97 7.63 -7.71 -10.08
N ILE A 98 7.33 -7.59 -11.38
CA ILE A 98 5.97 -7.87 -11.89
C ILE A 98 5.61 -9.35 -11.73
N SER A 99 6.55 -10.28 -11.90
CA SER A 99 6.30 -11.71 -11.68
C SER A 99 5.94 -12.01 -10.22
N VAL A 100 6.56 -11.33 -9.25
CA VAL A 100 6.19 -11.40 -7.83
C VAL A 100 4.77 -10.89 -7.59
N ILE A 101 4.37 -9.80 -8.27
CA ILE A 101 2.98 -9.30 -8.23
C ILE A 101 2.01 -10.34 -8.79
N THR A 102 2.29 -10.90 -9.97
CA THR A 102 1.40 -11.90 -10.59
C THR A 102 1.27 -13.17 -9.73
N ALA A 103 2.34 -13.57 -9.07
CA ALA A 103 2.33 -14.69 -8.12
C ALA A 103 1.52 -14.39 -6.84
N ALA A 104 1.12 -13.14 -6.58
CA ALA A 104 0.30 -12.81 -5.42
C ALA A 104 -1.16 -13.24 -5.63
N ALA A 105 -1.66 -13.30 -6.87
CA ALA A 105 -3.04 -13.69 -7.17
C ALA A 105 -3.46 -15.07 -6.59
N PRO A 106 -2.70 -16.17 -6.78
CA PRO A 106 -3.05 -17.45 -6.15
C PRO A 106 -2.92 -17.41 -4.61
N VAL A 107 -1.99 -16.61 -4.07
CA VAL A 107 -1.83 -16.43 -2.62
C VAL A 107 -3.02 -15.67 -2.04
N ASP A 108 -3.52 -14.67 -2.75
CA ASP A 108 -4.70 -13.87 -2.42
C ASP A 108 -5.97 -14.72 -2.43
N ALA A 109 -6.17 -15.53 -3.47
CA ALA A 109 -7.29 -16.46 -3.53
C ALA A 109 -7.29 -17.46 -2.37
N TRP A 110 -6.12 -18.04 -2.03
CA TRP A 110 -5.98 -18.91 -0.87
C TRP A 110 -6.26 -18.17 0.45
N TRP A 111 -5.79 -16.93 0.56
CA TRP A 111 -6.00 -16.10 1.74
C TRP A 111 -7.49 -15.79 1.95
N HIS A 112 -8.21 -15.39 0.91
CA HIS A 112 -9.65 -15.11 0.98
C HIS A 112 -10.47 -16.36 1.31
N ASP A 113 -10.08 -17.53 0.78
CA ASP A 113 -10.72 -18.81 1.13
C ASP A 113 -10.50 -19.17 2.62
N THR A 114 -9.37 -18.76 3.19
CA THR A 114 -8.99 -19.11 4.57
C THR A 114 -9.54 -18.12 5.60
N PHE A 115 -9.42 -16.82 5.35
CA PHE A 115 -9.70 -15.75 6.32
C PHE A 115 -10.87 -14.84 5.95
N GLY A 116 -11.27 -14.82 4.68
CA GLY A 116 -12.25 -13.88 4.14
C GLY A 116 -11.58 -12.77 3.33
N LYS A 117 -12.40 -11.93 2.68
CA LYS A 117 -11.88 -10.77 1.93
C LYS A 117 -11.23 -9.78 2.88
N ASP A 118 -10.05 -9.30 2.48
CA ASP A 118 -9.27 -8.32 3.23
C ASP A 118 -9.95 -6.95 3.23
N VAL A 119 -9.99 -6.31 4.41
CA VAL A 119 -10.45 -4.92 4.55
C VAL A 119 -9.25 -3.94 4.60
N LEU A 120 -8.04 -4.47 4.87
CA LEU A 120 -6.79 -3.70 4.95
C LEU A 120 -5.74 -4.17 3.97
N ILE A 121 -4.82 -3.26 3.66
CA ILE A 121 -3.70 -3.51 2.77
C ILE A 121 -2.56 -4.35 3.38
N TRP A 122 -2.68 -4.72 4.65
CA TRP A 122 -1.63 -5.41 5.40
C TRP A 122 -1.72 -6.94 5.37
N SER A 123 -2.63 -7.50 4.55
CA SER A 123 -2.64 -8.93 4.33
C SER A 123 -1.36 -9.38 3.58
N PRO A 124 -0.85 -10.61 3.85
CA PRO A 124 0.31 -11.14 3.14
C PRO A 124 0.27 -11.05 1.60
N PRO A 125 -0.85 -11.34 0.90
CA PRO A 125 -0.90 -11.17 -0.56
C PRO A 125 -0.71 -9.71 -0.99
N HIS A 126 -1.31 -8.74 -0.29
CA HIS A 126 -1.10 -7.31 -0.58
C HIS A 126 0.33 -6.86 -0.31
N LEU A 127 0.94 -7.31 0.78
CA LEU A 127 2.35 -7.03 1.08
C LEU A 127 3.30 -7.65 0.03
N GLN A 128 2.99 -8.85 -0.48
CA GLN A 128 3.71 -9.45 -1.60
C GLN A 128 3.57 -8.61 -2.88
N LEU A 129 2.37 -8.13 -3.19
CA LEU A 129 2.11 -7.25 -4.33
C LEU A 129 2.94 -5.95 -4.22
N HIS A 130 2.98 -5.33 -3.04
CA HIS A 130 3.80 -4.15 -2.78
C HIS A 130 5.30 -4.42 -2.87
N LEU A 131 5.77 -5.56 -2.37
CA LEU A 131 7.16 -5.99 -2.51
C LEU A 131 7.54 -6.10 -3.99
N GLY A 132 6.73 -6.82 -4.78
CA GLY A 132 6.96 -6.97 -6.22
C GLY A 132 6.95 -5.62 -6.95
N ALA A 133 6.03 -4.72 -6.59
CA ALA A 133 5.99 -3.37 -7.13
C ALA A 133 7.24 -2.54 -6.79
N GLY A 134 7.74 -2.64 -5.55
CA GLY A 134 8.98 -2.01 -5.12
C GLY A 134 10.21 -2.54 -5.88
N ILE A 135 10.31 -3.87 -6.03
CA ILE A 135 11.35 -4.51 -6.85
C ILE A 135 11.27 -4.00 -8.29
N ALA A 136 10.06 -3.91 -8.85
CA ALA A 136 9.87 -3.46 -10.22
C ALA A 136 10.36 -2.03 -10.45
N ALA A 137 10.04 -1.12 -9.52
CA ALA A 137 10.45 0.27 -9.55
C ALA A 137 11.98 0.43 -9.31
N ILE A 138 12.59 -0.37 -8.43
CA ILE A 138 14.06 -0.40 -8.28
C ILE A 138 14.73 -0.87 -9.58
N GLY A 139 14.20 -1.90 -10.23
CA GLY A 139 14.68 -2.32 -11.56
C GLY A 139 14.59 -1.20 -12.59
N LEU A 140 13.49 -0.44 -12.58
CA LEU A 140 13.28 0.69 -13.48
C LEU A 140 14.26 1.83 -13.19
N LEU A 141 14.59 2.11 -11.91
CA LEU A 141 15.67 3.05 -11.56
C LEU A 141 17.00 2.63 -12.16
N PHE A 142 17.35 1.33 -12.12
CA PHE A 142 18.56 0.84 -12.76
C PHE A 142 18.52 0.98 -14.29
N ALA A 143 17.36 0.76 -14.93
CA ALA A 143 17.19 0.97 -16.36
C ALA A 143 17.38 2.44 -16.76
N VAL A 144 16.79 3.38 -16.02
CA VAL A 144 16.97 4.82 -16.24
C VAL A 144 18.41 5.25 -15.97
N ALA A 145 19.01 4.77 -14.88
CA ALA A 145 20.39 5.06 -14.53
C ALA A 145 21.37 4.61 -15.62
N ALA A 146 21.18 3.42 -16.18
CA ALA A 146 21.99 2.86 -17.26
C ALA A 146 21.94 3.68 -18.56
N GLN A 147 20.87 4.44 -18.80
CA GLN A 147 20.71 5.27 -19.99
C GLN A 147 21.27 6.70 -19.84
N ARG A 148 21.95 7.00 -18.72
CA ARG A 148 22.58 8.31 -18.50
C ARG A 148 23.56 8.63 -19.64
N GLY A 149 23.39 9.79 -20.27
CA GLY A 149 24.27 10.22 -21.36
C GLY A 149 23.98 9.58 -22.73
N ARG A 150 22.90 8.79 -22.85
CA ARG A 150 22.53 8.04 -24.07
C ARG A 150 21.15 8.45 -24.57
N GLY A 151 20.93 8.38 -25.88
CA GLY A 151 19.61 8.60 -26.49
C GLY A 151 18.96 9.92 -26.10
N ALA A 152 17.66 9.89 -25.81
CA ALA A 152 16.93 11.04 -25.28
C ALA A 152 17.42 11.45 -23.87
N LEU A 153 17.80 10.46 -23.05
CA LEU A 153 18.31 10.64 -21.69
C LEU A 153 19.77 11.14 -21.62
N ALA A 154 20.37 11.50 -22.77
CA ALA A 154 21.59 12.29 -22.82
C ALA A 154 21.36 13.72 -22.32
N GLY A 155 20.13 14.23 -22.40
CA GLY A 155 19.74 15.48 -21.75
C GLY A 155 19.68 15.30 -20.24
N ALA A 156 20.55 15.99 -19.49
CA ALA A 156 20.63 15.86 -18.03
C ALA A 156 19.28 16.14 -17.33
N TRP A 157 18.47 17.06 -17.87
CA TRP A 157 17.15 17.35 -17.32
C TRP A 157 16.15 16.21 -17.53
N LEU A 158 16.12 15.58 -18.72
CA LEU A 158 15.25 14.43 -19.02
C LEU A 158 15.62 13.24 -18.16
N TRP A 159 16.91 12.95 -18.03
CA TRP A 159 17.39 11.86 -17.18
C TRP A 159 17.03 12.08 -15.71
N ARG A 160 17.25 13.29 -15.18
CA ARG A 160 16.83 13.64 -13.81
C ARG A 160 15.31 13.54 -13.64
N GLY A 161 14.53 14.00 -14.63
CA GLY A 161 13.08 13.89 -14.63
C GLY A 161 12.59 12.44 -14.60
N ALA A 162 13.18 11.57 -15.42
CA ALA A 162 12.86 10.15 -15.42
C ALA A 162 13.23 9.46 -14.10
N MET A 163 14.42 9.75 -13.54
CA MET A 163 14.80 9.24 -12.22
C MET A 163 13.82 9.72 -11.14
N LEU A 164 13.47 11.02 -11.15
CA LEU A 164 12.52 11.59 -10.20
C LEU A 164 11.13 10.98 -10.34
N ALA A 165 10.64 10.72 -11.55
CA ALA A 165 9.33 10.09 -11.75
C ALA A 165 9.24 8.71 -11.07
N VAL A 166 10.28 7.89 -11.22
CA VAL A 166 10.35 6.56 -10.57
C VAL A 166 10.54 6.67 -9.06
N LEU A 167 11.33 7.65 -8.58
CA LEU A 167 11.50 7.91 -7.16
C LEU A 167 10.19 8.39 -6.51
N VAL A 168 9.44 9.25 -7.19
CA VAL A 168 8.11 9.70 -6.76
C VAL A 168 7.16 8.51 -6.67
N ASP A 169 7.18 7.60 -7.65
CA ASP A 169 6.41 6.34 -7.59
C ASP A 169 6.79 5.47 -6.38
N LEU A 170 8.09 5.31 -6.09
CA LEU A 170 8.55 4.60 -4.88
C LEU A 170 8.08 5.27 -3.58
N VAL A 171 8.09 6.60 -3.51
CA VAL A 171 7.53 7.33 -2.35
C VAL A 171 6.03 7.08 -2.23
N HIS A 172 5.27 7.09 -3.33
CA HIS A 172 3.85 6.72 -3.30
C HIS A 172 3.63 5.30 -2.79
N ARG A 173 4.40 4.31 -3.27
CA ARG A 173 4.30 2.91 -2.80
C ARG A 173 4.64 2.77 -1.33
N GLY A 174 5.72 3.41 -0.88
CA GLY A 174 6.14 3.42 0.52
C GLY A 174 5.20 4.18 1.44
N HIS A 175 4.45 5.17 0.93
CA HIS A 175 3.39 5.83 1.67
C HIS A 175 2.10 4.98 1.70
N PHE A 176 1.74 4.36 0.58
CA PHE A 176 0.50 3.62 0.45
C PHE A 176 0.51 2.31 1.24
N ILE A 177 1.66 1.64 1.39
CA ILE A 177 1.79 0.53 2.36
C ILE A 177 1.53 1.00 3.80
N LEU A 178 1.63 2.30 4.09
CA LEU A 178 1.30 2.90 5.39
C LEU A 178 -0.13 3.48 5.43
N ALA A 179 -0.97 3.20 4.40
CA ALA A 179 -2.30 3.79 4.25
C ALA A 179 -3.20 3.57 5.47
N HIS A 180 -3.12 2.40 6.11
CA HIS A 180 -3.87 2.13 7.34
C HIS A 180 -3.59 3.20 8.41
N TYR A 181 -2.30 3.45 8.68
CA TYR A 181 -1.86 4.48 9.62
C TYR A 181 -2.18 5.90 9.12
N THR A 182 -2.11 6.18 7.83
CA THR A 182 -2.32 7.55 7.34
C THR A 182 -3.80 7.89 7.13
N MET A 183 -4.69 6.91 6.99
CA MET A 183 -6.13 7.13 6.90
C MET A 183 -6.82 7.16 8.26
N LEU A 184 -6.40 6.30 9.20
CA LEU A 184 -7.02 6.15 10.51
C LEU A 184 -6.14 6.79 11.56
N ASP A 185 -6.63 7.85 12.17
CA ASP A 185 -5.91 8.63 13.19
C ASP A 185 -5.55 7.81 14.43
N HIS A 186 -6.42 6.88 14.84
CA HIS A 186 -6.21 6.00 16.00
C HIS A 186 -5.11 4.96 15.76
N ALA A 187 -4.91 4.53 14.51
CA ALA A 187 -3.90 3.54 14.15
C ALA A 187 -2.47 4.11 14.25
N ARG A 188 -2.31 5.44 14.21
CA ARG A 188 -1.01 6.13 14.28
C ARG A 188 -0.40 6.01 15.67
N THR A 189 0.24 4.89 15.97
CA THR A 189 0.90 4.69 17.27
C THR A 189 2.26 5.40 17.34
N PRO A 190 2.72 5.87 18.52
CA PRO A 190 3.98 6.60 18.68
C PRO A 190 5.25 5.75 18.47
N ASP A 191 5.10 4.44 18.32
CA ASP A 191 6.18 3.47 18.23
C ASP A 191 6.28 2.82 16.85
N LEU A 192 5.26 2.05 16.44
CA LEU A 192 5.27 1.26 15.22
C LEU A 192 5.22 2.15 13.98
N TYR A 193 4.36 3.17 13.95
CA TYR A 193 4.23 4.03 12.78
C TYR A 193 5.54 4.79 12.44
N PRO A 194 6.20 5.51 13.37
CA PRO A 194 7.51 6.10 13.11
C PRO A 194 8.59 5.07 12.75
N PHE A 195 8.56 3.89 13.36
CA PHE A 195 9.51 2.81 13.03
C PHE A 195 9.36 2.37 11.56
N LEU A 196 8.13 2.16 11.08
CA LEU A 196 7.87 1.77 9.69
C LEU A 196 8.27 2.87 8.70
N VAL A 197 8.01 4.13 9.03
CA VAL A 197 8.45 5.26 8.20
C VAL A 197 9.98 5.34 8.15
N ALA A 198 10.65 5.20 9.30
CA ALA A 198 12.10 5.16 9.38
C ALA A 198 12.71 3.96 8.64
N LEU A 199 11.98 2.85 8.52
CA LEU A 199 12.38 1.68 7.75
C LEU A 199 12.30 1.93 6.24
N LEU A 200 11.19 2.50 5.77
CA LEU A 200 10.83 2.56 4.34
C LEU A 200 11.28 3.83 3.60
N VAL A 201 11.28 5.00 4.26
CA VAL A 201 11.45 6.28 3.56
C VAL A 201 12.92 6.69 3.39
N PRO A 202 13.79 6.64 4.44
CA PRO A 202 15.17 7.09 4.32
C PRO A 202 15.98 6.36 3.22
N VAL A 203 15.74 5.06 3.00
CA VAL A 203 16.37 4.30 1.93
C VAL A 203 16.10 4.91 0.54
N VAL A 204 14.86 5.29 0.24
CA VAL A 204 14.50 5.90 -1.05
C VAL A 204 15.08 7.31 -1.18
N LEU A 205 14.97 8.11 -0.11
CA LEU A 205 15.41 9.50 -0.12
C LEU A 205 16.93 9.64 -0.18
N VAL A 206 17.68 8.83 0.55
CA VAL A 206 19.15 8.87 0.44
C VAL A 206 19.62 8.32 -0.90
N ALA A 207 18.97 7.30 -1.45
CA ALA A 207 19.26 6.84 -2.81
C ALA A 207 19.05 7.96 -3.84
N ALA A 208 17.96 8.72 -3.72
CA ALA A 208 17.70 9.90 -4.55
C ALA A 208 18.79 10.97 -4.40
N ALA A 209 19.14 11.31 -3.15
CA ALA A 209 20.14 12.34 -2.84
C ALA A 209 21.50 12.01 -3.47
N ARG A 210 21.91 10.74 -3.36
CA ARG A 210 23.19 10.27 -3.87
C ARG A 210 23.20 10.10 -5.39
N ALA A 211 22.16 9.49 -5.98
CA ALA A 211 22.13 9.17 -7.40
C ALA A 211 21.84 10.39 -8.28
N VAL A 212 20.93 11.27 -7.84
CA VAL A 212 20.39 12.35 -8.68
C VAL A 212 20.94 13.72 -8.27
N GLY A 213 20.96 14.02 -6.97
CA GLY A 213 21.45 15.29 -6.43
C GLY A 213 20.83 15.61 -5.06
N PRO A 214 21.42 16.55 -4.30
CA PRO A 214 21.08 16.78 -2.90
C PRO A 214 19.62 17.18 -2.67
N TRP A 215 19.00 17.86 -3.64
CA TRP A 215 17.61 18.32 -3.58
C TRP A 215 16.58 17.36 -4.19
N ALA A 216 17.04 16.26 -4.80
CA ALA A 216 16.14 15.23 -5.33
C ALA A 216 15.16 14.66 -4.28
N PRO A 217 15.54 14.46 -3.00
CA PRO A 217 14.61 13.97 -1.97
C PRO A 217 13.47 14.95 -1.72
N THR A 218 13.79 16.24 -1.49
CA THR A 218 12.79 17.29 -1.28
C THR A 218 11.86 17.38 -2.48
N LEU A 219 12.42 17.41 -3.70
CA LEU A 219 11.63 17.52 -4.92
C LEU A 219 10.72 16.30 -5.12
N ALA A 220 11.21 15.09 -4.84
CA ALA A 220 10.39 13.88 -4.91
C ALA A 220 9.21 13.93 -3.92
N CYS A 221 9.44 14.36 -2.67
CA CYS A 221 8.37 14.49 -1.69
C CYS A 221 7.39 15.64 -2.01
N LEU A 222 7.84 16.74 -2.61
CA LEU A 222 6.97 17.83 -3.06
C LEU A 222 6.11 17.41 -4.26
N LEU A 223 6.69 16.68 -5.22
CA LEU A 223 5.94 16.13 -6.36
C LEU A 223 4.95 15.06 -5.90
N PHE A 224 5.35 14.18 -4.97
CA PHE A 224 4.43 13.27 -4.28
C PHE A 224 3.25 14.03 -3.68
N LEU A 225 3.51 15.05 -2.86
CA LEU A 225 2.46 15.87 -2.26
C LEU A 225 1.54 16.52 -3.31
N GLY A 226 2.10 17.03 -4.40
CA GLY A 226 1.34 17.59 -5.51
C GLY A 226 0.43 16.57 -6.19
N VAL A 227 0.92 15.34 -6.42
CA VAL A 227 0.12 14.25 -7.00
C VAL A 227 -0.97 13.81 -6.03
N THR A 228 -0.66 13.62 -4.74
CA THR A 228 -1.68 13.26 -3.73
C THR A 228 -2.75 14.34 -3.61
N TRP A 229 -2.38 15.62 -3.70
CA TRP A 229 -3.32 16.73 -3.73
C TRP A 229 -4.20 16.70 -4.98
N LEU A 230 -3.64 16.42 -6.15
CA LEU A 230 -4.42 16.26 -7.39
C LEU A 230 -5.40 15.08 -7.30
N ILE A 231 -4.98 13.97 -6.68
CA ILE A 231 -5.86 12.82 -6.41
C ILE A 231 -6.99 13.22 -5.46
N ASP A 232 -6.72 13.95 -4.37
CA ASP A 232 -7.76 14.45 -3.46
C ASP A 232 -8.76 15.36 -4.20
N VAL A 233 -8.27 16.30 -5.03
CA VAL A 233 -9.12 17.16 -5.85
C VAL A 233 -9.98 16.35 -6.82
N MET A 234 -9.39 15.36 -7.48
CA MET A 234 -10.11 14.45 -8.37
C MET A 234 -11.22 13.72 -7.61
N LEU A 235 -10.90 13.05 -6.49
CA LEU A 235 -11.85 12.29 -5.68
C LEU A 235 -12.96 13.18 -5.14
N ARG A 236 -12.65 14.41 -4.73
CA ARG A 236 -13.63 15.41 -4.33
C ARG A 236 -14.58 15.76 -5.48
N ALA A 237 -14.07 15.93 -6.70
CA ALA A 237 -14.88 16.29 -7.86
C ALA A 237 -15.85 15.17 -8.29
N ILE A 238 -15.53 13.92 -8.00
CA ILE A 238 -16.38 12.75 -8.29
C ILE A 238 -17.19 12.27 -7.08
N GLU A 239 -17.15 12.98 -5.94
CA GLU A 239 -17.84 12.62 -4.69
C GLU A 239 -17.49 11.22 -4.17
N PHE A 240 -16.20 10.90 -4.19
CA PHE A 240 -15.66 9.68 -3.56
C PHE A 240 -15.02 10.01 -2.21
N GLU A 241 -14.95 8.98 -1.36
CA GLU A 241 -14.19 8.99 -0.11
C GLU A 241 -12.74 9.40 -0.37
N ARG A 242 -12.24 10.30 0.47
CA ARG A 242 -10.96 10.97 0.27
C ARG A 242 -9.92 10.43 1.23
N TYR A 243 -8.66 10.59 0.82
CA TYR A 243 -7.52 10.27 1.66
C TYR A 243 -7.25 11.43 2.62
N THR A 244 -6.86 11.12 3.86
CA THR A 244 -6.34 12.14 4.77
C THR A 244 -5.00 12.62 4.23
N LEU A 245 -4.98 13.80 3.60
CA LEU A 245 -3.76 14.39 3.07
C LEU A 245 -2.88 14.87 4.23
N THR A 246 -1.84 14.11 4.53
CA THR A 246 -0.86 14.45 5.55
C THR A 246 0.48 14.82 4.89
N PRO A 247 0.95 16.07 4.99
CA PRO A 247 2.18 16.52 4.32
C PRO A 247 3.46 16.10 5.07
N ILE A 248 3.57 14.81 5.43
CA ILE A 248 4.50 14.37 6.47
C ILE A 248 5.96 14.31 5.97
N LEU A 249 6.18 14.06 4.68
CA LEU A 249 7.52 13.70 4.20
C LEU A 249 8.35 14.88 3.64
N ALA A 250 7.72 15.99 3.24
CA ALA A 250 8.42 17.07 2.55
C ALA A 250 9.44 17.80 3.44
N LEU A 251 9.06 18.17 4.67
CA LEU A 251 9.97 18.84 5.60
C LEU A 251 11.09 17.91 6.11
N PRO A 252 10.84 16.65 6.53
CA PRO A 252 11.90 15.71 6.83
C PRO A 252 12.85 15.47 5.65
N ALA A 253 12.33 15.40 4.42
CA ALA A 253 13.14 15.29 3.21
C ALA A 253 14.01 16.53 2.96
N ALA A 254 13.53 17.73 3.33
CA ALA A 254 14.31 18.97 3.27
C ALA A 254 15.49 18.94 4.23
N VAL A 255 15.31 18.45 5.47
CA VAL A 255 16.42 18.26 6.43
C VAL A 255 17.48 17.33 5.86
N LEU A 256 17.08 16.19 5.31
CA LEU A 256 17.98 15.24 4.64
C LEU A 256 18.71 15.91 3.46
N SER A 257 17.98 16.68 2.64
CA SER A 257 18.54 17.37 1.47
C SER A 257 19.58 18.42 1.85
N LEU A 258 19.36 19.15 2.95
CA LEU A 258 20.30 20.15 3.49
C LEU A 258 21.62 19.51 3.94
N VAL A 259 21.58 18.31 4.56
CA VAL A 259 22.79 17.57 4.94
C VAL A 259 23.63 17.22 3.71
N PHE A 260 22.99 16.71 2.64
CA PHE A 260 23.68 16.38 1.39
C PHE A 260 24.18 17.61 0.63
N TRP A 261 23.42 18.71 0.66
CA TRP A 261 23.80 19.98 0.05
C TRP A 261 25.00 20.62 0.75
N GLY A 262 25.03 20.60 2.10
CA GLY A 262 26.17 21.06 2.87
C GLY A 262 27.43 20.24 2.60
N ALA A 263 27.30 18.91 2.52
CA ALA A 263 28.40 18.03 2.18
C ALA A 263 28.96 18.28 0.77
N GLU A 264 28.10 18.56 -0.21
CA GLU A 264 28.53 18.88 -1.58
C GLU A 264 29.35 20.16 -1.67
N ARG A 265 29.07 21.14 -0.82
CA ARG A 265 29.84 22.40 -0.76
C ARG A 265 31.17 22.29 -0.02
N SER A 266 31.43 21.17 0.66
CA SER A 266 32.73 20.94 1.26
C SER A 266 33.83 20.86 0.19
N ARG A 267 35.01 21.43 0.47
CA ARG A 267 36.12 21.64 -0.49
C ARG A 267 36.60 20.38 -1.22
N ASP A 268 36.28 19.20 -0.71
CA ASP A 268 36.82 17.93 -1.21
C ASP A 268 36.05 17.35 -2.42
N GLY A 269 34.92 17.95 -2.84
CA GLY A 269 34.12 17.53 -4.01
C GLY A 269 33.51 16.12 -3.97
N ARG A 270 33.86 15.32 -2.95
CA ARG A 270 33.41 13.93 -2.71
C ARG A 270 32.46 13.80 -1.53
N GLY A 271 31.88 14.92 -1.07
CA GLY A 271 31.05 14.98 0.14
C GLY A 271 29.97 13.89 0.16
N ARG A 272 29.15 13.77 -0.90
CA ARG A 272 28.04 12.81 -0.97
C ARG A 272 28.47 11.33 -0.93
N ALA A 273 29.76 11.05 -1.13
CA ALA A 273 30.31 9.70 -1.14
C ALA A 273 30.66 9.19 0.27
N ARG A 274 30.50 9.96 1.35
CA ARG A 274 30.83 9.50 2.71
C ARG A 274 29.65 8.74 3.33
N ALA A 275 29.88 7.51 3.80
CA ALA A 275 28.83 6.65 4.35
C ALA A 275 28.18 7.21 5.63
N TRP A 276 28.97 7.86 6.50
CA TRP A 276 28.45 8.43 7.75
C TRP A 276 27.44 9.56 7.54
N LEU A 277 27.51 10.29 6.41
CA LEU A 277 26.52 11.31 6.08
C LEU A 277 25.12 10.72 5.91
N ALA A 278 25.02 9.50 5.39
CA ALA A 278 23.75 8.82 5.27
C ALA A 278 23.12 8.60 6.64
N ALA A 279 23.90 8.11 7.61
CA ALA A 279 23.42 7.93 8.98
C ALA A 279 22.97 9.25 9.62
N VAL A 280 23.75 10.34 9.47
CA VAL A 280 23.37 11.68 9.97
C VAL A 280 22.09 12.18 9.30
N ALA A 281 21.96 12.00 7.99
CA ALA A 281 20.78 12.44 7.26
C ALA A 281 19.53 11.61 7.61
N GLY A 282 19.69 10.31 7.85
CA GLY A 282 18.62 9.44 8.36
C GLY A 282 18.16 9.80 9.77
N VAL A 283 19.10 10.09 10.68
CA VAL A 283 18.80 10.61 12.03
C VAL A 283 18.08 11.96 11.95
N GLY A 284 18.58 12.90 11.14
CA GLY A 284 17.94 14.20 10.94
C GLY A 284 16.52 14.10 10.38
N PHE A 285 16.32 13.20 9.41
CA PHE A 285 15.00 12.89 8.87
C PHE A 285 14.06 12.38 9.96
N VAL A 286 14.48 11.39 10.76
CA VAL A 286 13.64 10.79 11.82
C VAL A 286 13.27 11.82 12.89
N LEU A 287 14.23 12.63 13.34
CA LEU A 287 13.97 13.67 14.34
C LEU A 287 12.93 14.69 13.82
N ALA A 288 13.08 15.13 12.57
CA ALA A 288 12.11 16.02 11.95
C ALA A 288 10.74 15.36 11.82
N PHE A 289 10.69 14.12 11.33
CA PHE A 289 9.45 13.36 11.15
C PHE A 289 8.70 13.17 12.47
N VAL A 290 9.36 12.64 13.51
CA VAL A 290 8.73 12.37 14.82
C VAL A 290 8.25 13.66 15.47
N THR A 291 9.01 14.76 15.33
CA THR A 291 8.61 16.07 15.85
C THR A 291 7.34 16.58 15.15
N ILE A 292 7.30 16.52 13.82
CA ILE A 292 6.16 16.96 13.01
C ILE A 292 4.94 16.08 13.31
N GLU A 293 5.10 14.77 13.40
CA GLU A 293 3.98 13.87 13.71
C GLU A 293 3.46 14.07 15.13
N THR A 294 4.33 14.25 16.12
CA THR A 294 3.90 14.54 17.50
C THR A 294 3.11 15.86 17.56
N ALA A 295 3.56 16.88 16.82
CA ALA A 295 2.87 18.15 16.65
C ALA A 295 1.50 17.99 15.96
N TRP A 296 1.45 17.23 14.86
CA TRP A 296 0.24 16.94 14.11
C TRP A 296 -0.79 16.21 14.98
N MET A 297 -0.36 15.15 15.67
CA MET A 297 -1.22 14.36 16.56
C MET A 297 -1.77 15.20 17.71
N ARG A 298 -0.97 16.15 18.24
CA ARG A 298 -1.41 17.05 19.30
C ARG A 298 -2.37 18.15 18.83
N TRP A 299 -2.04 18.85 17.74
CA TRP A 299 -2.71 20.10 17.37
C TRP A 299 -3.73 19.95 16.24
N VAL A 300 -3.57 18.97 15.35
CA VAL A 300 -4.47 18.77 14.21
C VAL A 300 -5.43 17.62 14.47
N VAL A 301 -4.94 16.50 14.98
CA VAL A 301 -5.78 15.32 15.27
C VAL A 301 -6.48 15.43 16.62
N GLY A 302 -5.85 16.10 17.60
CA GLY A 302 -6.39 16.16 18.96
C GLY A 302 -6.19 14.88 19.78
N ARG A 303 -5.26 14.01 19.35
CA ARG A 303 -4.87 12.76 20.03
C ARG A 303 -3.37 12.79 20.34
N PRO A 304 -2.93 13.60 21.33
CA PRO A 304 -1.51 13.76 21.60
C PRO A 304 -0.88 12.41 21.98
N TRP A 305 0.25 12.10 21.35
CA TRP A 305 1.04 10.93 21.73
C TRP A 305 1.62 11.10 23.14
N PRO A 306 1.57 10.05 23.98
CA PRO A 306 2.21 10.09 25.29
C PRO A 306 3.73 10.24 25.13
N THR A 307 4.29 11.25 25.79
CA THR A 307 5.71 11.63 25.61
C THR A 307 6.64 10.50 26.02
N GLU A 308 6.31 9.78 27.08
CA GLU A 308 7.07 8.61 27.54
C GLU A 308 7.15 7.49 26.49
N ARG A 309 6.08 7.26 25.72
CA ARG A 309 6.06 6.25 24.65
C ARG A 309 6.89 6.69 23.45
N VAL A 310 6.80 7.96 23.07
CA VAL A 310 7.63 8.54 22.01
C VAL A 310 9.12 8.42 22.38
N LEU A 311 9.50 8.82 23.60
CA LEU A 311 10.88 8.75 24.07
C LEU A 311 11.38 7.30 24.19
N ALA A 312 10.54 6.36 24.63
CA ALA A 312 10.89 4.95 24.71
C ALA A 312 11.12 4.33 23.31
N ALA A 313 10.33 4.73 22.31
CA ALA A 313 10.48 4.24 20.93
C ALA A 313 11.65 4.89 20.19
N LEU A 314 11.99 6.15 20.51
CA LEU A 314 12.91 6.98 19.76
C LEU A 314 14.27 6.32 19.46
N PRO A 315 14.96 5.63 20.39
CA PRO A 315 16.24 4.97 20.09
C PRO A 315 16.12 3.95 18.96
N ARG A 316 15.08 3.11 18.98
CA ARG A 316 14.82 2.12 17.93
C ARG A 316 14.58 2.82 16.60
N VAL A 317 13.71 3.83 16.57
CA VAL A 317 13.36 4.57 15.35
C VAL A 317 14.58 5.29 14.74
N LEU A 318 15.43 5.89 15.57
CA LEU A 318 16.67 6.56 15.14
C LEU A 318 17.67 5.57 14.52
N VAL A 319 17.90 4.43 15.17
CA VAL A 319 18.79 3.37 14.63
C VAL A 319 18.24 2.85 13.31
N THR A 320 16.93 2.57 13.24
CA THR A 320 16.28 2.13 11.99
C THR A 320 16.44 3.17 10.88
N GLY A 321 16.22 4.45 11.17
CA GLY A 321 16.39 5.53 10.18
C GLY A 321 17.82 5.67 9.68
N ALA A 322 18.80 5.56 10.58
CA ALA A 322 20.23 5.61 10.22
C ALA A 322 20.64 4.42 9.33
N LEU A 323 20.19 3.21 9.67
CA LEU A 323 20.49 1.99 8.91
C LEU A 323 19.76 1.98 7.56
N SER A 324 18.49 2.37 7.51
CA SER A 324 17.72 2.52 6.26
C SER A 324 18.37 3.55 5.33
N ALA A 325 18.78 4.69 5.88
CA ALA A 325 19.53 5.70 5.12
C ALA A 325 20.86 5.16 4.57
N TRP A 326 21.59 4.33 5.35
CA TRP A 326 22.81 3.68 4.88
C TRP A 326 22.54 2.69 3.74
N VAL A 327 21.46 1.89 3.83
CA VAL A 327 21.01 1.04 2.72
C VAL A 327 20.70 1.88 1.48
N GLY A 328 20.04 3.03 1.65
CA GLY A 328 19.80 4.00 0.58
C GLY A 328 21.08 4.56 -0.03
N TRP A 329 22.11 4.79 0.78
CA TRP A 329 23.42 5.23 0.32
C TRP A 329 24.11 4.16 -0.54
N VAL A 330 23.98 2.88 -0.17
CA VAL A 330 24.47 1.77 -1.00
C VAL A 330 23.71 1.73 -2.33
N LEU A 331 22.38 1.70 -2.29
CA LEU A 331 21.54 1.68 -3.49
C LEU A 331 21.84 2.87 -4.42
N GLY A 332 21.90 4.08 -3.88
CA GLY A 332 22.22 5.29 -4.63
C GLY A 332 23.62 5.25 -5.26
N GLY A 333 24.59 4.60 -4.61
CA GLY A 333 25.92 4.37 -5.17
C GLY A 333 25.89 3.43 -6.37
N PHE A 334 25.15 2.31 -6.27
CA PHE A 334 24.97 1.43 -7.42
C PHE A 334 24.26 2.13 -8.59
N LEU A 335 23.18 2.87 -8.32
CA LEU A 335 22.47 3.66 -9.33
C LEU A 335 23.38 4.71 -10.00
N HIS A 336 24.16 5.44 -9.20
CA HIS A 336 25.11 6.41 -9.73
C HIS A 336 26.20 5.73 -10.58
N GLY A 337 26.76 4.64 -10.05
CA GLY A 337 27.85 3.88 -10.66
C GLY A 337 27.48 3.29 -12.01
N VAL A 338 26.29 2.69 -12.14
CA VAL A 338 25.81 2.05 -13.39
C VAL A 338 25.75 3.03 -14.56
N GLY A 339 25.37 4.29 -14.32
CA GLY A 339 25.31 5.32 -15.35
C GLY A 339 26.58 6.16 -15.49
N SER A 340 27.64 5.86 -14.74
CA SER A 340 28.86 6.68 -14.70
C SER A 340 30.02 6.04 -15.48
N PRO A 341 30.92 6.83 -16.09
CA PRO A 341 32.11 6.29 -16.76
C PRO A 341 33.04 5.49 -15.84
N GLY A 342 33.09 5.85 -14.55
CA GLY A 342 33.93 5.16 -13.55
C GLY A 342 33.35 3.82 -13.08
N GLY A 343 32.07 3.57 -13.34
CA GLY A 343 31.38 2.35 -12.93
C GLY A 343 31.23 2.20 -11.41
N VAL A 344 30.58 1.10 -11.01
CA VAL A 344 30.32 0.75 -9.59
C VAL A 344 31.61 0.51 -8.80
N VAL A 345 32.65 -0.04 -9.43
CA VAL A 345 33.92 -0.35 -8.74
C VAL A 345 34.60 0.92 -8.24
N THR A 346 34.62 1.98 -9.05
CA THR A 346 35.20 3.27 -8.65
C THR A 346 34.36 3.93 -7.56
N GLU A 347 33.03 3.85 -7.67
CA GLU A 347 32.09 4.44 -6.71
C GLU A 347 32.30 3.92 -5.27
N PHE A 348 32.61 2.63 -5.11
CA PHE A 348 32.88 2.01 -3.81
C PHE A 348 34.38 1.82 -3.50
N GLY A 349 35.26 2.28 -4.39
CA GLY A 349 36.71 2.14 -4.25
C GLY A 349 37.20 0.69 -4.23
N GLY A 350 36.51 -0.22 -4.95
CA GLY A 350 36.91 -1.62 -5.13
C GLY A 350 35.72 -2.59 -5.25
N GLY A 351 35.86 -3.64 -6.07
CA GLY A 351 34.81 -4.65 -6.29
C GLY A 351 34.48 -5.50 -5.05
N GLY A 352 35.48 -5.76 -4.20
CA GLY A 352 35.25 -6.41 -2.90
C GLY A 352 34.39 -5.56 -1.97
N ARG A 353 34.65 -4.24 -1.90
CA ARG A 353 33.88 -3.28 -1.10
C ARG A 353 32.45 -3.13 -1.62
N ALA A 354 32.27 -3.05 -2.93
CA ALA A 354 30.94 -3.00 -3.55
C ALA A 354 30.10 -4.25 -3.19
N ARG A 355 30.69 -5.46 -3.31
CA ARG A 355 30.01 -6.71 -2.93
C ARG A 355 29.67 -6.76 -1.44
N ALA A 356 30.62 -6.43 -0.56
CA ALA A 356 30.38 -6.40 0.87
C ALA A 356 29.26 -5.40 1.25
N ALA A 357 29.26 -4.22 0.66
CA ALA A 357 28.21 -3.22 0.87
C ALA A 357 26.85 -3.71 0.40
N ALA A 358 26.76 -4.33 -0.79
CA ALA A 358 25.52 -4.92 -1.30
C ALA A 358 25.00 -6.05 -0.39
N THR A 359 25.86 -6.98 0.02
CA THR A 359 25.48 -8.07 0.92
C THR A 359 24.98 -7.54 2.26
N ALA A 360 25.70 -6.59 2.87
CA ALA A 360 25.28 -5.97 4.12
C ALA A 360 23.94 -5.21 3.96
N ALA A 361 23.74 -4.50 2.84
CA ALA A 361 22.49 -3.80 2.56
C ALA A 361 21.29 -4.75 2.43
N VAL A 362 21.46 -5.88 1.73
CA VAL A 362 20.42 -6.92 1.62
C VAL A 362 20.13 -7.55 2.98
N LEU A 363 21.16 -7.90 3.76
CA LEU A 363 20.98 -8.45 5.11
C LEU A 363 20.24 -7.46 6.02
N LEU A 364 20.61 -6.18 6.01
CA LEU A 364 19.92 -5.14 6.79
C LEU A 364 18.47 -4.94 6.35
N ALA A 365 18.18 -5.01 5.05
CA ALA A 365 16.81 -4.94 4.55
C ALA A 365 15.98 -6.13 5.05
N VAL A 366 16.52 -7.35 5.00
CA VAL A 366 15.85 -8.56 5.52
C VAL A 366 15.64 -8.47 7.03
N VAL A 367 16.67 -8.06 7.79
CA VAL A 367 16.56 -7.88 9.24
C VAL A 367 15.55 -6.80 9.61
N GLY A 368 15.52 -5.68 8.88
CA GLY A 368 14.57 -4.59 9.08
C GLY A 368 13.12 -5.02 8.85
N LEU A 369 12.87 -5.75 7.75
CA LEU A 369 11.55 -6.33 7.44
C LEU A 369 11.16 -7.42 8.45
N ALA A 370 12.09 -8.26 8.89
CA ALA A 370 11.81 -9.23 9.95
C ALA A 370 11.48 -8.55 11.28
N ALA A 371 12.11 -7.40 11.57
CA ALA A 371 11.83 -6.63 12.79
C ALA A 371 10.49 -5.89 12.77
N SER A 372 9.84 -5.73 11.61
CA SER A 372 8.45 -5.24 11.53
C SER A 372 7.42 -6.34 11.75
N TYR A 373 7.82 -7.61 11.79
CA TYR A 373 6.90 -8.72 11.98
C TYR A 373 6.33 -8.73 13.41
N GLN A 374 5.02 -8.51 13.50
CA GLN A 374 4.25 -8.63 14.73
C GLN A 374 3.22 -9.75 14.50
N PRO A 375 3.48 -10.99 14.96
CA PRO A 375 2.59 -12.10 14.69
C PRO A 375 1.24 -11.88 15.37
N GLN A 376 0.16 -12.04 14.59
CA GLN A 376 -1.20 -11.99 15.11
C GLN A 376 -1.40 -13.06 16.19
N ARG A 377 -1.89 -12.65 17.36
CA ARG A 377 -2.26 -13.57 18.45
C ARG A 377 -3.76 -13.52 18.65
N TYR A 378 -4.44 -14.60 18.29
CA TYR A 378 -5.88 -14.71 18.52
C TYR A 378 -6.13 -15.19 19.95
N GLY A 379 -6.94 -14.44 20.69
CA GLY A 379 -7.53 -14.92 21.94
C GLY A 379 -8.69 -15.89 21.68
N PRO A 380 -9.35 -16.39 22.73
CA PRO A 380 -10.55 -17.20 22.59
C PRO A 380 -11.65 -16.40 21.86
N SER A 381 -12.63 -17.10 21.26
CA SER A 381 -13.80 -16.47 20.68
C SER A 381 -14.49 -15.55 21.69
N MET A 382 -14.93 -14.39 21.24
CA MET A 382 -15.54 -13.38 22.11
C MET A 382 -16.95 -13.79 22.53
N THR A 383 -17.33 -13.44 23.75
CA THR A 383 -18.72 -13.61 24.20
C THR A 383 -19.59 -12.45 23.68
N VAL A 384 -20.92 -12.62 23.70
CA VAL A 384 -21.86 -11.54 23.35
C VAL A 384 -21.67 -10.33 24.26
N ASP A 385 -21.46 -10.57 25.56
CA ASP A 385 -21.21 -9.52 26.56
C ASP A 385 -19.91 -8.77 26.27
N GLU A 386 -18.85 -9.50 25.90
CA GLU A 386 -17.55 -8.92 25.56
C GLU A 386 -17.62 -8.04 24.31
N LEU A 387 -18.40 -8.44 23.29
CA LEU A 387 -18.60 -7.65 22.08
C LEU A 387 -19.30 -6.31 22.35
N GLY A 388 -19.98 -6.17 23.50
CA GLY A 388 -20.67 -4.95 23.91
C GLY A 388 -21.64 -4.48 22.83
N LEU A 389 -22.63 -5.30 22.48
CA LEU A 389 -23.53 -4.98 21.37
C LEU A 389 -24.36 -3.71 21.68
N VAL A 390 -24.36 -2.76 20.74
CA VAL A 390 -25.01 -1.44 20.85
C VAL A 390 -25.86 -1.13 19.62
N PRO A 391 -26.96 -0.37 19.76
CA PRO A 391 -27.78 0.06 18.64
C PRO A 391 -27.11 1.17 17.83
N LEU A 392 -27.12 1.04 16.50
CA LEU A 392 -26.75 2.07 15.54
C LEU A 392 -27.96 2.46 14.69
N SER A 393 -28.26 3.75 14.65
CA SER A 393 -29.30 4.31 13.77
C SER A 393 -28.77 4.67 12.38
N THR A 394 -27.46 4.84 12.24
CA THR A 394 -26.77 5.22 11.00
C THR A 394 -25.37 4.62 11.01
N PHE A 395 -24.94 4.02 9.90
CA PHE A 395 -23.58 3.52 9.74
C PHE A 395 -23.24 3.38 8.25
N PRO A 396 -21.95 3.46 7.88
CA PRO A 396 -21.50 3.11 6.54
C PRO A 396 -21.67 1.60 6.33
N TYR A 397 -22.60 1.19 5.45
CA TYR A 397 -22.88 -0.23 5.23
C TYR A 397 -21.68 -1.00 4.65
N GLN A 398 -20.72 -0.28 4.05
CA GLN A 398 -19.45 -0.82 3.53
C GLN A 398 -18.57 -1.40 4.64
N GLU A 399 -18.75 -0.96 5.89
CA GLU A 399 -18.01 -1.45 7.05
C GLU A 399 -18.71 -2.62 7.76
N ALA A 400 -19.90 -3.02 7.29
CA ALA A 400 -20.64 -4.11 7.91
C ALA A 400 -20.05 -5.47 7.54
N ILE A 401 -19.71 -6.30 8.53
CA ILE A 401 -19.16 -7.65 8.28
C ILE A 401 -20.13 -8.55 7.49
N PHE A 402 -21.43 -8.30 7.63
CA PHE A 402 -22.48 -9.00 6.87
C PHE A 402 -22.43 -8.63 5.37
N TRP A 403 -22.02 -7.40 5.06
CA TRP A 403 -21.92 -6.90 3.69
C TRP A 403 -20.77 -7.54 2.91
N ASN A 404 -19.59 -7.67 3.53
CA ASN A 404 -18.39 -8.25 2.91
C ASN A 404 -18.57 -9.70 2.46
N ALA A 405 -19.50 -10.42 3.09
CA ALA A 405 -19.73 -11.83 2.89
C ALA A 405 -20.71 -12.20 1.76
N LEU A 406 -21.59 -11.29 1.32
CA LEU A 406 -22.84 -11.69 0.65
C LEU A 406 -23.09 -11.11 -0.76
N LEU A 407 -22.22 -10.27 -1.33
CA LEU A 407 -22.54 -9.56 -2.59
C LEU A 407 -21.57 -9.70 -3.76
N ALA A 408 -20.58 -10.59 -3.70
CA ALA A 408 -19.77 -10.88 -4.89
C ALA A 408 -20.62 -11.48 -6.05
N GLU A 409 -21.78 -12.09 -5.78
CA GLU A 409 -22.55 -12.86 -6.79
C GLU A 409 -24.08 -12.62 -6.80
N GLY A 410 -24.59 -11.64 -6.05
CA GLY A 410 -26.02 -11.35 -5.91
C GLY A 410 -26.64 -11.89 -4.60
N TRP A 411 -27.84 -11.41 -4.23
CA TRP A 411 -28.46 -11.75 -2.94
C TRP A 411 -28.84 -13.24 -2.92
N PRO A 412 -28.24 -14.07 -2.05
CA PRO A 412 -28.42 -15.51 -2.17
C PRO A 412 -29.82 -15.92 -1.70
N SER A 413 -30.52 -16.69 -2.54
CA SER A 413 -31.79 -17.35 -2.20
C SER A 413 -31.59 -18.74 -1.60
N ALA A 414 -30.34 -19.14 -1.35
CA ALA A 414 -29.99 -20.45 -0.84
C ALA A 414 -30.45 -20.65 0.63
N PRO A 415 -30.81 -21.89 1.01
CA PRO A 415 -31.21 -22.21 2.38
C PRO A 415 -30.05 -22.12 3.38
N ARG A 416 -28.80 -22.32 2.92
CA ARG A 416 -27.60 -22.19 3.73
C ARG A 416 -26.51 -21.47 2.94
N ILE A 417 -25.88 -20.49 3.58
CA ILE A 417 -24.75 -19.74 3.05
C ILE A 417 -23.64 -19.82 4.09
N GLU A 418 -22.43 -20.15 3.64
CA GLU A 418 -21.24 -20.11 4.47
C GLU A 418 -20.28 -19.10 3.87
N ALA A 419 -19.80 -18.18 4.69
CA ALA A 419 -18.91 -17.13 4.26
C ALA A 419 -17.88 -16.83 5.34
N ARG A 420 -16.81 -16.15 4.93
CA ARG A 420 -15.76 -15.64 5.80
C ARG A 420 -15.64 -14.14 5.61
N SER A 421 -15.38 -13.42 6.69
CA SER A 421 -15.10 -11.99 6.65
C SER A 421 -13.93 -11.67 7.58
N GLU A 422 -13.10 -10.74 7.15
CA GLU A 422 -12.19 -10.05 8.05
C GLU A 422 -12.92 -8.86 8.67
N GLY A 423 -12.64 -8.59 9.94
CA GLY A 423 -13.05 -7.37 10.63
C GLY A 423 -11.83 -6.73 11.27
N ILE A 424 -11.78 -5.40 11.29
CA ILE A 424 -10.66 -4.65 11.86
C ILE A 424 -11.08 -4.13 13.24
N ILE A 425 -10.15 -4.17 14.18
CA ILE A 425 -10.32 -3.61 15.53
C ILE A 425 -10.04 -2.10 15.47
N ASP A 426 -10.92 -1.32 14.84
CA ASP A 426 -10.69 0.12 14.59
C ASP A 426 -11.40 1.07 15.58
N GLY A 427 -11.79 0.58 16.77
CA GLY A 427 -12.30 1.40 17.88
C GLY A 427 -13.66 2.08 17.64
N LEU A 428 -14.30 1.83 16.50
CA LEU A 428 -15.67 2.22 16.20
C LEU A 428 -16.64 1.06 16.45
N PRO A 429 -17.92 1.33 16.79
CA PRO A 429 -18.94 0.30 16.79
C PRO A 429 -19.05 -0.34 15.41
N MET A 430 -18.60 -1.59 15.28
CA MET A 430 -18.55 -2.29 14.00
C MET A 430 -19.92 -2.92 13.70
N PRO A 431 -20.57 -2.62 12.55
CA PRO A 431 -21.87 -3.16 12.23
C PRO A 431 -21.83 -4.68 11.99
N VAL A 432 -22.57 -5.43 12.80
CA VAL A 432 -22.64 -6.91 12.78
C VAL A 432 -24.05 -7.44 12.51
N GLY A 433 -25.05 -6.58 12.41
CA GLY A 433 -26.43 -7.02 12.25
C GLY A 433 -26.73 -7.62 10.87
N PRO A 434 -27.73 -8.52 10.80
CA PRO A 434 -28.20 -9.06 9.52
C PRO A 434 -28.89 -7.98 8.69
N ALA A 435 -28.95 -8.23 7.39
CA ALA A 435 -29.60 -7.33 6.44
C ALA A 435 -30.54 -8.05 5.49
N TRP A 436 -31.42 -7.30 4.86
CA TRP A 436 -32.28 -7.76 3.76
C TRP A 436 -32.42 -6.70 2.69
N CYS A 437 -32.28 -7.09 1.42
CA CYS A 437 -32.36 -6.20 0.27
C CYS A 437 -33.51 -6.56 -0.65
N ALA A 438 -34.10 -5.56 -1.30
CA ALA A 438 -35.06 -5.72 -2.38
C ALA A 438 -34.86 -4.65 -3.47
N PRO A 439 -35.32 -4.88 -4.71
CA PRO A 439 -35.12 -3.94 -5.81
C PRO A 439 -35.78 -2.57 -5.59
N THR A 440 -36.86 -2.51 -4.82
CA THR A 440 -37.62 -1.28 -4.56
C THR A 440 -38.01 -1.15 -3.09
N ALA A 441 -38.33 0.08 -2.66
CA ALA A 441 -38.72 0.36 -1.28
C ALA A 441 -40.05 -0.32 -0.90
N ALA A 442 -40.97 -0.44 -1.87
CA ALA A 442 -42.23 -1.16 -1.71
C ALA A 442 -41.98 -2.66 -1.54
N ALA A 443 -41.15 -3.26 -2.41
CA ALA A 443 -40.79 -4.68 -2.32
C ALA A 443 -40.07 -4.99 -1.01
N LEU A 444 -39.17 -4.10 -0.56
CA LEU A 444 -38.50 -4.23 0.73
C LEU A 444 -39.50 -4.23 1.88
N THR A 445 -40.45 -3.30 1.86
CA THR A 445 -41.47 -3.18 2.91
C THR A 445 -42.37 -4.42 2.98
N THR A 446 -42.83 -4.92 1.84
CA THR A 446 -43.61 -6.16 1.77
C THR A 446 -42.82 -7.36 2.26
N ALA A 447 -41.55 -7.48 1.85
CA ALA A 447 -40.69 -8.58 2.28
C ALA A 447 -40.47 -8.55 3.81
N LEU A 448 -40.16 -7.37 4.37
CA LEU A 448 -39.90 -7.22 5.81
C LEU A 448 -41.13 -7.52 6.68
N ALA A 449 -42.35 -7.27 6.20
CA ALA A 449 -43.56 -7.56 6.97
C ALA A 449 -43.74 -9.05 7.32
N GLY A 450 -43.18 -9.94 6.49
CA GLY A 450 -43.18 -11.39 6.69
C GLY A 450 -41.82 -11.98 7.04
N THR A 451 -40.81 -11.14 7.35
CA THR A 451 -39.45 -11.58 7.63
C THR A 451 -39.16 -11.49 9.13
N ARG A 452 -38.57 -12.55 9.70
CA ARG A 452 -38.01 -12.55 11.05
C ARG A 452 -36.51 -12.77 10.98
N PHE A 453 -35.78 -11.98 11.75
CA PHE A 453 -34.33 -12.11 11.88
C PHE A 453 -34.00 -12.80 13.20
N GLY A 454 -33.04 -13.71 13.17
CA GLY A 454 -32.35 -14.21 14.34
C GLY A 454 -30.84 -14.07 14.15
N MET A 455 -30.13 -13.98 15.26
CA MET A 455 -28.69 -13.83 15.28
C MET A 455 -28.12 -14.61 16.47
N GLU A 456 -27.10 -15.41 16.23
CA GLU A 456 -26.31 -16.08 17.25
C GLU A 456 -24.84 -15.71 17.07
N VAL A 457 -24.13 -15.55 18.19
CA VAL A 457 -22.67 -15.37 18.21
C VAL A 457 -22.06 -16.47 19.04
N ASN A 458 -21.17 -17.25 18.42
CA ASN A 458 -20.48 -18.37 19.06
C ASN A 458 -21.44 -19.35 19.78
N GLY A 459 -22.65 -19.52 19.23
CA GLY A 459 -23.70 -20.38 19.79
C GLY A 459 -24.61 -19.72 20.85
N THR A 460 -24.39 -18.44 21.16
CA THR A 460 -25.25 -17.66 22.07
C THR A 460 -26.22 -16.81 21.28
N SER A 461 -27.52 -16.92 21.54
CA SER A 461 -28.55 -16.12 20.87
C SER A 461 -28.50 -14.66 21.31
N VAL A 462 -28.70 -13.73 20.38
CA VAL A 462 -28.76 -12.28 20.62
C VAL A 462 -30.22 -11.83 20.59
N ASP A 463 -30.66 -11.13 21.63
CA ASP A 463 -31.96 -10.46 21.61
C ASP A 463 -31.90 -9.26 20.66
N LEU A 464 -32.65 -9.32 19.56
CA LEU A 464 -32.65 -8.30 18.52
C LEU A 464 -33.72 -7.20 18.76
N ALA A 465 -34.60 -7.35 19.75
CA ALA A 465 -35.67 -6.39 20.03
C ALA A 465 -35.20 -4.94 20.28
N PRO A 466 -34.04 -4.68 20.91
CA PRO A 466 -33.56 -3.31 21.16
C PRO A 466 -33.00 -2.59 19.93
N TYR A 467 -32.77 -3.29 18.81
CA TYR A 467 -31.99 -2.76 17.70
C TYR A 467 -32.88 -2.21 16.58
N PRO A 468 -32.64 -0.97 16.12
CA PRO A 468 -33.47 -0.37 15.09
C PRO A 468 -33.22 -1.00 13.72
N LEU A 469 -34.25 -1.00 12.87
CA LEU A 469 -34.10 -1.36 11.47
C LEU A 469 -33.71 -0.12 10.65
N VAL A 470 -32.46 -0.06 10.21
CA VAL A 470 -31.89 1.03 9.42
C VAL A 470 -32.09 0.75 7.94
N ARG A 471 -32.84 1.62 7.24
CA ARG A 471 -33.09 1.50 5.80
C ARG A 471 -32.07 2.33 5.02
N LEU A 472 -31.38 1.71 4.09
CA LEU A 472 -30.36 2.35 3.26
C LEU A 472 -30.65 2.07 1.78
N ARG A 473 -30.43 3.10 0.97
CA ARG A 473 -30.44 2.99 -0.49
C ARG A 473 -29.01 2.75 -0.98
N LEU A 474 -28.83 1.66 -1.69
CA LEU A 474 -27.57 1.36 -2.36
C LEU A 474 -27.39 2.18 -3.64
N ARG A 475 -26.14 2.38 -4.08
CA ARG A 475 -25.82 3.16 -5.30
C ARG A 475 -26.42 2.59 -6.60
N ASP A 476 -26.67 1.28 -6.68
CA ASP A 476 -27.37 0.66 -7.82
C ASP A 476 -28.90 0.83 -7.76
N GLY A 477 -29.42 1.52 -6.75
CA GLY A 477 -30.84 1.77 -6.56
C GLY A 477 -31.58 0.74 -5.70
N ALA A 478 -30.93 -0.39 -5.36
CA ALA A 478 -31.51 -1.37 -4.46
C ALA A 478 -31.77 -0.77 -3.07
N GLN A 479 -32.82 -1.26 -2.41
CA GLN A 479 -33.26 -0.79 -1.10
C GLN A 479 -33.04 -1.90 -0.09
N CYS A 480 -32.33 -1.60 0.97
CA CYS A 480 -31.93 -2.59 1.95
C CYS A 480 -32.24 -2.12 3.37
N ALA A 481 -32.44 -3.07 4.26
CA ALA A 481 -32.70 -2.84 5.67
C ALA A 481 -31.73 -3.68 6.50
N TRP A 482 -31.00 -3.04 7.40
CA TRP A 482 -30.13 -3.70 8.37
C TRP A 482 -30.72 -3.57 9.75
N LEU A 483 -30.57 -4.62 10.56
CA LEU A 483 -30.64 -4.41 11.99
C LEU A 483 -29.38 -3.70 12.44
N GLY A 484 -29.54 -2.56 13.11
CA GLY A 484 -28.47 -1.71 13.60
C GLY A 484 -27.73 -2.30 14.80
N VAL A 485 -27.36 -3.58 14.74
CA VAL A 485 -26.53 -4.22 15.76
C VAL A 485 -25.08 -3.90 15.44
N ALA A 486 -24.37 -3.31 16.40
CA ALA A 486 -22.95 -3.07 16.28
C ALA A 486 -22.20 -3.57 17.50
N SER A 487 -21.00 -4.09 17.30
CA SER A 487 -20.12 -4.47 18.38
C SER A 487 -19.33 -3.22 18.81
N ALA A 488 -19.43 -2.81 20.07
CA ALA A 488 -18.67 -1.66 20.59
C ALA A 488 -17.20 -1.99 20.90
N PHE A 489 -16.88 -3.27 21.03
CA PHE A 489 -15.53 -3.74 21.33
C PHE A 489 -15.18 -4.96 20.49
N GLN A 490 -14.00 -4.94 19.88
CA GLN A 490 -13.39 -6.09 19.24
C GLN A 490 -11.99 -6.29 19.82
N ARG A 491 -11.56 -7.55 19.86
CA ARG A 491 -10.16 -7.90 20.03
C ARG A 491 -9.79 -9.02 19.07
N ALA A 492 -8.51 -9.26 18.90
CA ALA A 492 -8.01 -10.33 18.07
C ALA A 492 -8.64 -11.68 18.47
N SER A 493 -9.48 -12.23 17.58
CA SER A 493 -10.26 -13.43 17.85
C SER A 493 -10.92 -13.96 16.57
N GLN A 494 -11.34 -15.22 16.62
CA GLN A 494 -12.16 -15.84 15.57
C GLN A 494 -13.55 -16.12 16.12
N ASN A 495 -14.56 -15.59 15.44
CA ASN A 495 -15.94 -15.61 15.90
C ASN A 495 -16.86 -16.19 14.84
N ARG A 496 -17.86 -16.94 15.27
CA ARG A 496 -18.89 -17.51 14.42
C ARG A 496 -20.19 -16.72 14.64
N PHE A 497 -20.61 -16.01 13.63
CA PHE A 497 -21.92 -15.36 13.58
C PHE A 497 -22.88 -16.24 12.77
N VAL A 498 -24.07 -16.49 13.28
CA VAL A 498 -25.12 -17.22 12.57
C VAL A 498 -26.33 -16.33 12.47
N TYR A 499 -26.77 -16.04 11.25
CA TYR A 499 -27.96 -15.25 10.99
C TYR A 499 -29.05 -16.17 10.43
N SER A 500 -30.23 -16.13 11.02
CA SER A 500 -31.43 -16.78 10.49
C SER A 500 -32.37 -15.72 9.92
N ILE A 501 -32.81 -15.94 8.69
CA ILE A 501 -33.77 -15.08 8.00
C ILE A 501 -34.95 -15.96 7.60
N GLU A 502 -36.02 -15.88 8.39
CA GLU A 502 -37.24 -16.64 8.19
C GLU A 502 -38.23 -15.80 7.40
N ARG A 503 -38.72 -16.33 6.28
CA ARG A 503 -39.69 -15.65 5.41
C ARG A 503 -40.95 -16.49 5.27
N ARG A 504 -42.10 -15.84 5.43
CA ARG A 504 -43.40 -16.42 5.05
C ARG A 504 -43.65 -16.19 3.56
N ALA A 505 -43.60 -17.25 2.77
CA ALA A 505 -44.13 -17.27 1.41
C ALA A 505 -45.46 -18.05 1.39
N PRO A 506 -46.39 -17.78 0.44
CA PRO A 506 -47.63 -18.54 0.34
C PRO A 506 -47.35 -20.03 0.24
N GLY A 507 -47.75 -20.80 1.26
CA GLY A 507 -47.60 -22.26 1.30
C GLY A 507 -46.22 -22.81 1.71
N ARG A 508 -45.22 -21.98 2.06
CA ARG A 508 -43.91 -22.47 2.52
C ARG A 508 -43.18 -21.46 3.40
N GLU A 509 -42.66 -21.93 4.53
CA GLU A 509 -41.72 -21.17 5.36
C GLU A 509 -40.30 -21.40 4.83
N LEU A 510 -39.61 -20.31 4.46
CA LEU A 510 -38.26 -20.36 3.90
C LEU A 510 -37.30 -19.75 4.91
N THR A 511 -36.47 -20.59 5.50
CA THR A 511 -35.38 -20.16 6.39
C THR A 511 -34.07 -20.15 5.61
N THR A 512 -33.46 -18.97 5.52
CA THR A 512 -32.09 -18.81 5.04
C THR A 512 -31.18 -18.71 6.26
N ARG A 513 -30.19 -19.61 6.36
CA ARG A 513 -29.17 -19.61 7.40
C ARG A 513 -27.84 -19.14 6.84
N VAL A 514 -27.35 -18.00 7.31
CA VAL A 514 -26.02 -17.48 6.96
C VAL A 514 -25.07 -17.77 8.11
N VAL A 515 -24.04 -18.57 7.87
CA VAL A 515 -22.95 -18.81 8.81
C VAL A 515 -21.76 -17.99 8.35
N LEU A 516 -21.38 -17.01 9.16
CA LEU A 516 -20.26 -16.12 8.90
C LEU A 516 -19.14 -16.36 9.92
N LEU A 517 -17.99 -16.81 9.44
CA LEU A 517 -16.77 -16.87 10.25
C LEU A 517 -16.04 -15.55 10.12
N VAL A 518 -15.92 -14.82 11.23
CA VAL A 518 -15.30 -13.50 11.29
C VAL A 518 -13.97 -13.60 12.01
N THR A 519 -12.91 -13.15 11.34
CA THR A 519 -11.58 -13.02 11.94
C THR A 519 -11.33 -11.56 12.29
N PHE A 520 -11.31 -11.22 13.57
CA PHE A 520 -10.82 -9.93 14.06
C PHE A 520 -9.32 -9.98 14.21
N LYS A 521 -8.62 -9.04 13.58
CA LYS A 521 -7.16 -8.93 13.59
C LYS A 521 -6.73 -7.63 14.24
N ASP A 522 -5.58 -7.67 14.90
CA ASP A 522 -4.91 -6.44 15.29
C ASP A 522 -4.34 -5.79 14.02
N PRO A 523 -4.49 -4.47 13.88
CA PRO A 523 -4.01 -3.74 12.71
C PRO A 523 -2.49 -3.75 12.53
#